data_AF-A0A8H9N8Q6-F1
#
_entry.id   AF-A0A8H9N8Q6-F1
#
_cell.length_a   1.000
_cell.length_b   1.000
_cell.length_c   1.000
_cell.angle_alpha   90.00
_cell.angle_beta   90.00
_cell.angle_gamma   90.00
#
_symmetry.space_group_name_H-M   'P 1'
#
loop_
_entity.id
_entity.type
_entity.pdbx_description
1 polymer ?
#
loop_
_entity_poly.entity_id
_entity_poly.type
_entity_poly.pdbx_seq_one_letter_code
_entity_poly.pdbx_strand_id
1 'polypeptide(L)'
;MGWATNYINELKGGKTISFRPRGNSMVGRISSGQLCTVVPVTEKTELKKGDIVLCYVGGSQYLHLIKSIKGNQYRISNNKGHVNGTTTRKNIFGLCVKVES
;
A
#
# COMPACT_ATOMS: atom_id res chain seq x y z
N MET A 1 5.78 4.10 16.71
CA MET A 1 4.48 3.75 16.09
C MET A 1 4.46 4.37 14.69
N GLY A 2 3.99 3.66 13.66
CA GLY A 2 4.03 4.15 12.27
C GLY A 2 2.82 5.03 11.93
N TRP A 3 2.92 5.83 10.86
CA TRP A 3 1.89 6.83 10.50
C TRP A 3 0.53 6.22 10.16
N ALA A 4 0.49 4.97 9.69
CA ALA A 4 -0.71 4.26 9.25
C ALA A 4 -1.19 3.19 10.26
N THR A 5 -0.66 3.17 11.49
CA THR A 5 -0.99 2.09 12.45
C THR A 5 -2.50 1.95 12.68
N ASN A 6 -3.24 3.05 12.87
CA ASN A 6 -4.70 2.98 13.10
C ASN A 6 -5.45 2.44 11.87
N TYR A 7 -5.10 2.93 10.68
CA TYR A 7 -5.62 2.46 9.40
C TYR A 7 -5.38 0.96 9.17
N ILE A 8 -4.18 0.49 9.52
CA ILE A 8 -3.84 -0.95 9.43
C ILE A 8 -4.72 -1.77 10.37
N ASN A 9 -4.99 -1.28 11.59
CA ASN A 9 -5.86 -1.98 12.53
C ASN A 9 -7.29 -2.07 12.01
N GLU A 10 -7.81 -0.99 11.41
CA GLU A 10 -9.14 -0.99 10.79
C GLU A 10 -9.23 -1.96 9.60
N LEU A 11 -8.21 -1.98 8.73
CA LEU A 11 -8.13 -2.92 7.61
C LEU A 11 -8.06 -4.37 8.08
N LYS A 12 -7.30 -4.66 9.13
CA LYS A 12 -7.26 -5.98 9.77
C LYS A 12 -8.61 -6.38 10.36
N GLY A 13 -9.41 -5.40 10.79
CA GLY A 13 -10.80 -5.59 11.20
C GLY A 13 -11.80 -5.73 10.05
N GLY A 14 -11.33 -5.75 8.79
CA GLY A 14 -12.18 -5.91 7.61
C GLY A 14 -12.87 -4.61 7.15
N LYS A 15 -12.46 -3.44 7.66
CA LYS A 15 -13.05 -2.16 7.27
C LYS A 15 -12.35 -1.58 6.04
N THR A 16 -13.14 -1.12 5.08
CA THR A 16 -12.65 -0.23 4.01
C THR A 16 -12.45 1.15 4.60
N ILE A 17 -11.29 1.74 4.31
CA ILE A 17 -10.89 3.03 4.87
C ILE A 17 -10.61 4.02 3.75
N SER A 18 -10.66 5.32 4.08
CA SER A 18 -10.17 6.37 3.20
C SER A 18 -9.32 7.36 4.00
N PHE A 19 -8.20 7.79 3.42
CA PHE A 19 -7.29 8.74 4.05
C PHE A 19 -6.52 9.54 3.01
N ARG A 20 -5.88 10.63 3.46
CA ARG A 20 -5.09 11.54 2.62
C ARG A 20 -3.59 11.40 2.92
N PRO A 21 -2.87 10.48 2.25
CA PRO A 21 -1.43 10.32 2.46
C PRO A 21 -0.69 11.61 2.10
N ARG A 22 0.40 11.90 2.82
CA ARG A 22 1.26 13.07 2.58
C ARG A 22 2.63 12.60 2.09
N GLY A 23 3.22 13.39 1.19
CA GLY A 23 4.57 13.16 0.69
C GLY A 23 4.64 13.05 -0.83
N ASN A 24 5.86 12.91 -1.35
CA ASN A 24 6.15 13.02 -2.77
C ASN A 24 6.59 11.71 -3.43
N SER A 25 6.51 10.57 -2.72
CA SER A 25 7.00 9.28 -3.23
C SER A 25 6.12 8.71 -4.36
N MET A 26 4.84 9.08 -4.38
CA MET A 26 3.83 8.57 -5.31
C MET A 26 3.34 9.59 -6.33
N VAL A 27 3.98 10.75 -6.43
CA VAL A 27 3.63 11.81 -7.41
C VAL A 27 3.50 11.23 -8.82
N GLY A 28 2.43 11.59 -9.53
CA GLY A 28 2.02 11.02 -10.82
C GLY A 28 1.02 9.86 -10.70
N ARG A 29 0.84 9.28 -9.50
CA ARG A 29 -0.20 8.30 -9.18
C ARG A 29 -1.09 8.76 -8.03
N ILE A 30 -0.46 9.32 -6.98
CA ILE A 30 -1.10 9.91 -5.81
C ILE A 30 -0.35 11.19 -5.47
N SER A 31 -1.04 12.33 -5.58
CA SER A 31 -0.58 13.64 -5.15
C SER A 31 -0.65 13.75 -3.63
N SER A 32 0.22 14.57 -3.04
CA SER A 32 0.22 14.80 -1.59
C SER A 32 -1.12 15.36 -1.14
N GLY A 33 -1.76 14.68 -0.17
CA GLY A 33 -3.07 15.05 0.36
C GLY A 33 -4.26 14.58 -0.49
N GLN A 34 -4.05 13.87 -1.60
CA GLN A 34 -5.12 13.30 -2.42
C GLN A 34 -5.87 12.20 -1.65
N LEU A 35 -7.19 12.07 -1.83
CA LEU A 35 -7.99 11.09 -1.09
C LEU A 35 -7.81 9.71 -1.73
N CYS A 36 -7.42 8.72 -0.93
CA CYS A 36 -7.27 7.34 -1.35
C CYS A 36 -8.22 6.44 -0.56
N THR A 37 -8.92 5.54 -1.26
CA THR A 37 -9.74 4.48 -0.65
C THR A 37 -9.01 3.16 -0.72
N VAL A 38 -8.87 2.51 0.42
CA VAL A 38 -8.12 1.27 0.59
C VAL A 38 -9.05 0.20 1.18
N VAL A 39 -9.14 -0.92 0.48
CA VAL A 39 -9.92 -2.09 0.93
C VAL A 39 -9.01 -3.09 1.67
N PRO A 40 -9.54 -3.84 2.64
CA PRO A 40 -8.82 -4.91 3.31
C PRO A 40 -8.28 -5.92 2.32
N VAL A 41 -7.06 -6.33 2.56
CA VAL A 41 -6.41 -7.38 1.79
C VAL A 41 -6.50 -8.69 2.59
N THR A 42 -7.14 -9.70 2.00
CA THR A 42 -7.34 -11.03 2.60
C THR A 42 -6.60 -12.10 1.81
N GLU A 43 -6.54 -13.36 2.27
CA GLU A 43 -5.93 -14.47 1.53
C GLU A 43 -6.57 -14.69 0.13
N LYS A 44 -7.83 -14.30 -0.05
CA LYS A 44 -8.54 -14.39 -1.34
C LYS A 44 -8.28 -13.21 -2.26
N THR A 45 -7.70 -12.12 -1.74
CA THR A 45 -7.42 -10.93 -2.56
C THR A 45 -6.24 -11.24 -3.47
N GLU A 46 -6.51 -11.28 -4.78
CA GLU A 46 -5.48 -11.37 -5.81
C GLU A 46 -4.69 -10.05 -5.85
N LEU A 47 -3.37 -10.15 -5.79
CA LEU A 47 -2.46 -9.00 -5.88
C LEU A 47 -1.66 -9.07 -7.17
N LYS A 48 -1.54 -7.94 -7.85
CA LYS A 48 -0.93 -7.84 -9.19
C LYS A 48 0.19 -6.81 -9.20
N LYS A 49 1.09 -6.97 -10.18
CA LYS A 49 2.09 -5.94 -10.48
C LYS A 49 1.35 -4.65 -10.87
N GLY A 50 1.76 -3.53 -10.28
CA GLY A 50 1.16 -2.21 -10.49
C GLY A 50 0.13 -1.81 -9.45
N ASP A 51 -0.35 -2.74 -8.62
CA ASP A 51 -1.26 -2.43 -7.52
C ASP A 51 -0.59 -1.49 -6.51
N ILE A 52 -1.34 -0.51 -6.02
CA ILE A 52 -0.93 0.34 -4.91
C ILE A 52 -1.44 -0.28 -3.62
N VAL A 53 -0.54 -0.61 -2.69
CA VAL A 53 -0.89 -1.29 -1.45
C VAL A 53 -0.39 -0.56 -0.21
N LEU A 54 -1.18 -0.62 0.86
CA LEU A 54 -0.72 -0.23 2.20
C LEU A 54 0.01 -1.41 2.82
N CYS A 55 1.33 -1.28 3.00
CA CYS A 55 2.18 -2.37 3.44
C CYS A 55 3.27 -1.93 4.43
N TYR A 56 3.86 -2.91 5.11
CA TYR A 56 5.08 -2.75 5.90
C TYR A 56 6.27 -3.40 5.18
N VAL A 57 7.34 -2.65 4.94
CA VAL A 57 8.56 -3.14 4.29
C VAL A 57 9.76 -2.32 4.75
N GLY A 58 10.90 -2.98 4.99
CA GLY A 58 12.15 -2.32 5.37
C GLY A 58 12.03 -1.43 6.63
N GLY A 59 11.21 -1.83 7.60
CA GLY A 59 11.03 -1.08 8.85
C GLY A 59 10.02 0.07 8.80
N SER A 60 9.33 0.28 7.67
CA SER A 60 8.44 1.43 7.47
C SER A 60 7.12 1.06 6.79
N GLN A 61 6.09 1.88 7.02
CA GLN A 61 4.77 1.74 6.42
C GLN A 61 4.66 2.61 5.17
N TYR A 62 4.15 2.05 4.08
CA TYR A 62 4.05 2.74 2.80
C TYR A 62 2.74 2.45 2.09
N LEU A 63 2.25 3.43 1.33
CA LEU A 63 1.19 3.26 0.33
C LEU A 63 1.83 3.30 -1.07
N HIS A 64 2.40 2.18 -1.51
CA HIS A 64 3.33 2.12 -2.65
C HIS A 64 2.97 0.99 -3.64
N LEU A 65 3.69 0.92 -4.77
CA LEU A 65 3.42 -0.01 -5.86
C LEU A 65 4.04 -1.38 -5.60
N ILE A 66 3.33 -2.43 -6.00
CA ILE A 66 3.92 -3.75 -6.25
C ILE A 66 4.69 -3.69 -7.58
N LYS A 67 6.02 -3.68 -7.51
CA LYS A 67 6.91 -3.64 -8.69
C LYS A 67 7.00 -5.00 -9.39
N SER A 68 7.07 -6.07 -8.61
CA SER A 68 7.17 -7.45 -9.09
C SER A 68 6.73 -8.44 -8.02
N ILE A 69 6.25 -9.60 -8.44
CA ILE A 69 5.81 -10.70 -7.58
C ILE A 69 6.63 -11.94 -7.96
N LYS A 70 7.17 -12.64 -6.95
CA LYS A 70 7.88 -13.92 -7.12
C LYS A 70 7.44 -14.88 -6.02
N GLY A 71 6.49 -15.77 -6.34
CA GLY A 71 5.83 -16.61 -5.34
C GLY A 71 5.19 -15.74 -4.25
N ASN A 72 5.59 -15.96 -3.00
CA ASN A 72 5.08 -15.20 -1.84
C ASN A 72 5.86 -13.92 -1.51
N GLN A 73 6.78 -13.51 -2.39
CA GLN A 73 7.59 -12.30 -2.24
C GLN A 73 7.09 -11.18 -3.15
N TYR A 74 6.87 -10.01 -2.55
CA TYR A 74 6.34 -8.81 -3.20
C TYR A 74 7.38 -7.70 -3.10
N ARG A 75 7.91 -7.27 -4.23
CA ARG A 75 8.88 -6.19 -4.30
C ARG A 75 8.14 -4.86 -4.36
N ILE A 76 8.34 -4.00 -3.38
CA ILE A 76 7.63 -2.73 -3.23
C ILE A 76 8.51 -1.58 -3.73
N SER A 77 7.92 -0.65 -4.47
CA SER A 77 8.61 0.55 -4.95
C SER A 77 7.73 1.78 -4.91
N ASN A 78 8.37 2.93 -4.81
CA ASN A 78 7.70 4.20 -5.04
C ASN A 78 7.44 4.44 -6.56
N ASN A 79 6.74 5.52 -6.91
CA ASN A 79 6.47 5.86 -8.31
C ASN A 79 7.65 6.54 -9.02
N LYS A 80 8.78 6.73 -8.33
CA LYS A 80 10.02 7.35 -8.87
C LYS A 80 11.09 6.32 -9.26
N GLY A 81 10.77 5.02 -9.17
CA GLY A 81 11.67 3.93 -9.54
C GLY A 81 12.50 3.35 -8.40
N HIS A 82 12.50 3.96 -7.21
CA HIS A 82 13.20 3.44 -6.04
C HIS A 82 12.48 2.24 -5.44
N VAL A 83 13.22 1.15 -5.22
CA VAL A 83 12.72 -0.07 -4.58
C VAL A 83 12.91 0.05 -3.07
N ASN A 84 11.81 0.05 -2.32
CA ASN A 84 11.83 0.14 -0.85
C ASN A 84 12.22 -1.18 -0.18
N GLY A 85 12.00 -2.31 -0.86
CA GLY A 85 12.39 -3.63 -0.37
C GLY A 85 11.45 -4.73 -0.86
N THR A 86 11.62 -5.91 -0.27
CA THR A 86 10.75 -7.07 -0.52
C THR A 86 10.01 -7.41 0.77
N THR A 87 8.73 -7.69 0.65
CA THR A 87 7.87 -8.08 1.76
C THR A 87 7.05 -9.33 1.40
N THR A 88 6.33 -9.87 2.38
CA THR A 88 5.45 -11.03 2.18
C THR A 88 3.98 -10.63 2.28
N ARG A 89 3.09 -11.52 1.87
CA ARG A 89 1.63 -11.33 1.91
C ARG A 89 1.11 -10.80 3.24
N LYS A 90 1.66 -11.28 4.36
CA LYS A 90 1.27 -10.91 5.74
C LYS A 90 1.51 -9.44 6.08
N ASN A 91 2.40 -8.78 5.36
CA ASN A 91 2.75 -7.38 5.55
C ASN A 91 2.03 -6.45 4.56
N ILE A 92 1.09 -6.97 3.76
CA ILE A 92 0.24 -6.20 2.85
C ILE A 92 -1.15 -6.17 3.46
N PHE A 93 -1.56 -5.01 3.97
CA PHE A 93 -2.76 -4.85 4.79
C PHE A 93 -3.97 -4.36 4.00
N GLY A 94 -3.73 -3.58 2.93
CA GLY A 94 -4.80 -3.02 2.13
C GLY A 94 -4.40 -2.75 0.69
N LEU A 95 -5.39 -2.76 -0.20
CA LEU A 95 -5.27 -2.48 -1.63
C LEU A 95 -5.98 -1.16 -1.91
N CYS A 96 -5.26 -0.20 -2.48
CA CYS A 96 -5.84 1.07 -2.90
C CYS A 96 -6.64 0.84 -4.19
N VAL A 97 -7.96 1.01 -4.10
CA VAL A 97 -8.89 0.78 -5.22
C VAL A 97 -9.38 2.07 -5.85
N LYS A 98 -9.22 3.20 -5.16
CA LYS A 98 -9.66 4.51 -5.65
C LYS A 98 -8.72 5.61 -5.19
N VAL A 99 -8.43 6.54 -6.10
CA VAL A 99 -7.73 7.79 -5.84
C VAL A 99 -8.60 8.90 -6.44
N GLU A 100 -9.13 9.79 -5.61
CA GLU A 100 -10.03 10.87 -6.06
C GLU A 100 -9.23 11.96 -6.77
N SER A 101 -9.76 12.47 -7.88
CA SER A 101 -9.14 13.55 -8.68
C SER A 101 -9.20 14.91 -7.99
#